data_AF-A0A2A2RCR8-F1
#
_entry.id   AF-A0A2A2RCR8-F1
#
_cell.length_a   1.000
_cell.length_b   1.000
_cell.length_c   1.000
_cell.angle_alpha   90.00
_cell.angle_beta   90.00
_cell.angle_gamma   90.00
#
_symmetry.space_group_name_H-M   'P 1'
#
loop_
_entity.id
_entity.type
_entity.pdbx_description
1 polymer ?
#
loop_
_entity_poly.entity_id
_entity_poly.type
_entity_poly.pdbx_seq_one_letter_code
_entity_poly.pdbx_strand_id
1 'polypeptide(L)'
;MNLVTPRVFIAATRQNDGKTTTSLGLLSALLGQFPRVGYIKPVGQRFVEIAEHKIDEDTVLMDAVYKLNCPLVDMSPIAVEPDFTRKYLAETNYDTLVRRIQKSFDRVAWEKDFVLCEGSGHAGVGAV
;
A
#
# COMPACT_ATOMS: atom_id res chain seq x y z
N MET A 1 -10.80 9.78 -6.17
CA MET A 1 -9.90 9.81 -5.02
C MET A 1 -10.59 10.50 -3.85
N ASN A 2 -10.85 9.77 -2.77
CA ASN A 2 -11.37 10.23 -1.51
C ASN A 2 -10.41 11.30 -0.97
N LEU A 3 -10.93 12.49 -0.66
CA LEU A 3 -10.17 13.62 -0.12
C LEU A 3 -10.54 13.94 1.34
N VAL A 4 -11.46 13.18 1.92
CA VAL A 4 -12.06 13.47 3.23
C VAL A 4 -11.48 12.64 4.35
N THR A 5 -11.14 11.38 4.10
CA THR A 5 -10.61 10.48 5.14
C THR A 5 -9.19 10.91 5.51
N PRO A 6 -8.90 11.25 6.78
CA PRO A 6 -7.55 11.59 7.22
C PRO A 6 -6.56 10.46 6.91
N ARG A 7 -5.33 10.83 6.55
CA ARG A 7 -4.31 9.86 6.15
C ARG A 7 -2.91 10.33 6.47
N VAL A 8 -2.01 9.38 6.69
CA VAL A 8 -0.58 9.64 6.84
C VAL A 8 0.20 8.73 5.89
N PHE A 9 1.22 9.28 5.25
CA PHE A 9 2.14 8.54 4.40
C PHE A 9 3.47 8.32 5.12
N ILE A 10 3.87 7.05 5.27
CA ILE A 10 5.18 6.66 5.79
C ILE A 10 6.11 6.40 4.62
N ALA A 11 7.21 7.14 4.59
CA ALA A 11 8.35 6.89 3.71
C ALA A 11 9.59 6.57 4.55
N ALA A 12 10.62 6.00 3.92
CA ALA A 12 11.95 5.91 4.51
C ALA A 12 13.02 6.41 3.56
N THR A 13 14.16 6.76 4.12
CA THR A 13 15.33 7.21 3.38
C THR A 13 16.19 6.04 2.88
N ARG A 14 16.07 4.84 3.47
CA ARG A 14 16.69 3.59 2.96
C ARG A 14 15.74 2.40 2.93
N GLN A 15 16.13 1.39 2.17
CA GLN A 15 15.46 0.09 2.15
C GLN A 15 15.77 -0.65 3.46
N ASN A 16 14.78 -1.36 4.01
CA ASN A 16 14.89 -2.12 5.27
C ASN A 16 15.17 -1.31 6.56
N ASP A 17 15.00 0.02 6.55
CA ASP A 17 15.14 0.91 7.73
C ASP A 17 13.99 0.80 8.76
N GLY A 18 13.30 -0.34 8.84
CA GLY A 18 12.27 -0.57 9.87
C GLY A 18 10.86 -0.05 9.54
N LYS A 19 10.59 0.40 8.30
CA LYS A 19 9.25 0.87 7.88
C LYS A 19 8.13 -0.06 8.27
N THR A 20 8.22 -1.35 7.92
CA THR A 20 7.18 -2.33 8.24
C THR A 20 6.90 -2.37 9.74
N THR A 21 7.95 -2.40 10.57
CA THR A 21 7.82 -2.38 12.04
C THR A 21 7.20 -1.07 12.54
N THR A 22 7.59 0.07 11.97
CA THR A 22 7.00 1.38 12.28
C THR A 22 5.53 1.43 11.87
N SER A 23 5.17 0.97 10.67
CA SER A 23 3.79 0.89 10.19
C SER A 23 2.95 -0.01 11.09
N LEU A 24 3.49 -1.15 11.52
CA LEU A 24 2.81 -2.09 12.41
C LEU A 24 2.49 -1.40 13.75
N GLY A 25 3.50 -0.80 14.38
CA GLY A 25 3.31 -0.06 15.64
C GLY A 25 2.35 1.12 15.50
N LEU A 26 2.46 1.89 14.41
CA LEU A 26 1.59 3.04 14.17
C LEU A 26 0.14 2.61 13.90
N LEU A 27 -0.06 1.54 13.13
CA LEU A 27 -1.39 1.00 12.87
C LEU A 27 -2.05 0.53 14.18
N SER A 28 -1.29 -0.13 15.06
CA SER A 28 -1.75 -0.49 16.41
C SER A 28 -2.21 0.74 17.21
N ALA A 29 -1.39 1.80 17.23
CA ALA A 29 -1.71 3.03 17.95
C ALA A 29 -2.91 3.77 17.36
N LEU A 30 -3.05 3.77 16.03
CA LEU A 30 -4.19 4.36 15.32
C LEU A 30 -5.49 3.61 15.61
N LEU A 31 -5.45 2.28 15.67
CA LEU A 31 -6.62 1.46 16.05
C LEU A 31 -7.09 1.73 17.50
N GLY A 32 -6.19 2.19 18.38
CA GLY A 32 -6.56 2.66 19.71
C GLY A 32 -7.27 4.03 19.74
N GLN A 33 -7.19 4.81 18.66
CA GLN A 33 -7.80 6.15 18.54
C GLN A 33 -8.97 6.19 17.57
N PHE A 34 -8.93 5.38 16.52
CA PHE A 34 -9.89 5.34 15.43
C PHE A 34 -10.50 3.93 15.33
N PRO A 35 -11.83 3.78 15.43
CA PRO A 35 -12.48 2.47 15.38
C PRO A 35 -12.24 1.69 14.09
N ARG A 36 -12.10 2.39 12.95
CA ARG A 36 -11.92 1.77 11.64
C ARG A 36 -10.74 2.41 10.92
N VAL A 37 -9.64 1.66 10.83
CA VAL A 37 -8.43 2.10 10.12
C VAL A 37 -8.26 1.29 8.84
N GLY A 38 -7.90 1.95 7.75
CA GLY A 38 -7.45 1.34 6.50
C GLY A 38 -5.93 1.34 6.41
N TYR A 39 -5.38 0.41 5.61
CA TYR A 39 -3.96 0.37 5.29
C TYR A 39 -3.80 0.15 3.78
N ILE A 40 -2.88 0.87 3.17
CA ILE A 40 -2.52 0.68 1.76
C ILE A 40 -1.01 0.74 1.59
N LYS A 41 -0.47 -0.21 0.83
CA LYS A 41 0.86 -0.18 0.27
C LYS A 41 0.73 -0.16 -1.26
N PRO A 42 0.59 1.03 -1.86
CA PRO A 42 0.11 1.17 -3.23
C PRO A 42 1.04 0.52 -4.26
N VAL A 43 2.33 0.44 -3.95
CA VAL A 43 3.35 -0.15 -4.80
C VAL A 43 4.15 -1.14 -3.94
N GLY A 44 4.09 -2.42 -4.28
CA GLY A 44 4.87 -3.47 -3.62
C GLY A 44 6.13 -3.81 -4.41
N GLN A 45 7.06 -4.55 -3.79
CA GLN A 45 8.22 -5.14 -4.47
C GLN A 45 8.47 -6.61 -4.11
N ARG A 46 7.95 -7.06 -2.95
CA ARG A 46 8.10 -8.43 -2.45
C ARG A 46 6.72 -9.04 -2.38
N PHE A 47 6.46 -10.08 -3.17
CA PHE A 47 5.12 -10.63 -3.30
C PHE A 47 5.04 -12.08 -2.92
N VAL A 48 3.89 -12.44 -2.38
CA VAL A 48 3.43 -13.82 -2.24
C VAL A 48 2.23 -14.04 -3.15
N GLU A 49 2.09 -15.25 -3.68
CA GLU A 49 0.91 -15.66 -4.43
C GLU A 49 -0.20 -16.05 -3.45
N ILE A 50 -1.28 -15.28 -3.47
CA ILE A 50 -2.50 -15.57 -2.71
C ILE A 50 -3.63 -15.68 -3.72
N ALA A 51 -4.20 -16.88 -3.82
CA ALA A 51 -5.10 -17.26 -4.90
C ALA A 51 -4.45 -16.98 -6.27
N GLU A 52 -5.00 -16.05 -7.06
CA GLU A 52 -4.49 -15.66 -8.40
C GLU A 52 -3.84 -14.27 -8.39
N HIS A 53 -3.50 -13.74 -7.21
CA HIS A 53 -2.98 -12.39 -7.04
C HIS A 53 -1.61 -12.37 -6.37
N LYS A 54 -0.73 -11.51 -6.89
CA LYS A 54 0.54 -11.16 -6.26
C LYS A 54 0.31 -10.02 -5.29
N ILE A 55 0.38 -10.32 -3.99
CA ILE A 55 0.14 -9.36 -2.91
C ILE A 55 1.45 -9.09 -2.18
N ASP A 56 1.71 -7.83 -1.83
CA ASP A 56 2.91 -7.47 -1.07
C ASP A 56 2.90 -8.11 0.34
N GLU A 57 4.02 -8.71 0.75
CA GLU A 57 4.17 -9.39 2.03
C GLU A 57 3.78 -8.50 3.23
N ASP A 58 4.12 -7.21 3.18
CA ASP A 58 3.82 -6.28 4.27
C ASP A 58 2.29 -6.06 4.37
N THR A 59 1.57 -6.09 3.26
CA THR A 59 0.10 -6.02 3.22
C THR A 59 -0.54 -7.24 3.87
N VAL A 60 -0.04 -8.43 3.55
CA VAL A 60 -0.50 -9.70 4.14
C VAL A 60 -0.25 -9.70 5.64
N LEU A 61 0.92 -9.23 6.08
CA LEU A 61 1.25 -9.11 7.50
C LEU A 61 0.27 -8.20 8.24
N MET A 62 0.00 -7.00 7.72
CA MET A 62 -0.92 -6.06 8.37
C MET A 62 -2.32 -6.63 8.51
N ASP A 63 -2.87 -7.25 7.46
CA ASP A 63 -4.20 -7.85 7.54
C ASP A 63 -4.23 -9.09 8.45
N ALA A 64 -3.17 -9.91 8.44
CA ALA A 64 -3.08 -11.07 9.32
C ALA A 64 -3.15 -10.66 10.80
N VAL A 65 -2.49 -9.57 11.18
CA VAL A 65 -2.42 -9.04 12.55
C VAL A 65 -3.69 -8.28 12.94
N TYR A 66 -4.19 -7.39 12.08
CA TYR A 66 -5.24 -6.42 12.45
C TYR A 66 -6.63 -6.67 11.86
N LYS A 67 -6.79 -7.62 10.93
CA LYS A 67 -8.07 -7.95 10.27
C LYS A 67 -8.76 -6.70 9.71
N LEU A 68 -8.13 -6.10 8.71
CA LEU A 68 -8.47 -4.75 8.25
C LEU A 68 -9.77 -4.68 7.43
N ASN A 69 -10.42 -5.82 7.18
CA ASN A 69 -11.71 -5.92 6.49
C ASN A 69 -11.70 -5.19 5.14
N CYS A 70 -10.64 -5.39 4.36
CA CYS A 70 -10.46 -4.86 3.02
C CYS A 70 -9.82 -5.94 2.14
N PRO A 71 -10.20 -6.08 0.86
CA PRO A 71 -9.52 -6.99 -0.04
C PRO A 71 -8.04 -6.64 -0.18
N LEU A 72 -7.16 -7.65 -0.07
CA LEU A 72 -5.71 -7.48 -0.18
C LEU A 72 -5.28 -6.84 -1.50
N VAL A 73 -5.99 -7.14 -2.60
CA VAL A 73 -5.75 -6.56 -3.93
C VAL A 73 -5.99 -5.05 -3.99
N ASP A 74 -6.85 -4.52 -3.13
CA ASP A 74 -7.10 -3.09 -3.02
C ASP A 74 -6.08 -2.42 -2.08
N MET A 75 -5.53 -3.16 -1.13
CA MET A 75 -4.46 -2.69 -0.24
C MET A 75 -3.08 -2.72 -0.92
N SER A 76 -2.87 -3.61 -1.91
CA SER A 76 -1.63 -3.73 -2.68
C SER A 76 -1.91 -3.80 -4.19
N PRO A 77 -2.30 -2.67 -4.81
CA PRO A 77 -2.79 -2.67 -6.18
C PRO A 77 -1.72 -2.79 -7.25
N ILE A 78 -0.47 -2.38 -6.99
CA ILE A 78 0.60 -2.47 -7.99
C ILE A 78 1.69 -3.42 -7.50
N ALA A 79 1.89 -4.48 -8.27
CA ALA A 79 3.04 -5.36 -8.13
C ALA A 79 4.14 -4.98 -9.12
N VAL A 80 5.28 -4.49 -8.61
CA VAL A 80 6.49 -4.24 -9.40
C VAL A 80 7.26 -5.55 -9.59
N GLU A 81 6.96 -6.23 -10.68
CA GLU A 81 7.72 -7.39 -11.16
C GLU A 81 9.07 -6.98 -11.79
N PRO A 82 10.02 -7.91 -11.98
CA PRO A 82 11.32 -7.59 -12.60
C PRO A 82 11.22 -6.86 -13.95
N ASP A 83 10.23 -7.21 -14.78
CA ASP A 83 10.01 -6.58 -16.10
C ASP A 83 9.16 -5.30 -16.05
N PHE A 84 8.73 -4.86 -14.86
CA PHE A 84 7.78 -3.76 -14.69
C PHE A 84 8.29 -2.45 -15.33
N THR A 85 9.55 -2.08 -15.06
CA THR A 85 10.14 -0.84 -15.62
C THR A 85 10.23 -0.89 -17.14
N ARG A 86 10.57 -2.05 -17.72
CA ARG A 86 10.62 -2.24 -19.18
C ARG A 86 9.23 -2.06 -19.81
N LYS A 87 8.19 -2.65 -19.21
CA LYS A 87 6.79 -2.50 -19.65
C LYS A 87 6.32 -1.05 -19.49
N TYR A 88 6.62 -0.42 -18.36
CA TYR A 88 6.27 0.99 -18.09
C TYR A 88 6.82 1.94 -19.16
N LEU A 89 8.10 1.81 -19.50
CA LEU A 89 8.75 2.65 -20.52
C LEU A 89 8.23 2.39 -21.93
N ALA A 90 7.81 1.15 -22.24
CA ALA A 90 7.29 0.79 -23.55
C ALA A 90 5.82 1.23 -23.76
N GLU A 91 4.99 1.16 -22.71
CA GLU A 91 3.53 1.30 -22.82
C GLU A 91 3.01 2.69 -22.42
N THR A 92 3.85 3.57 -21.86
CA THR A 92 3.45 4.91 -21.34
C THR A 92 2.19 4.81 -20.44
N ASN A 93 2.18 3.85 -19.52
CA ASN A 93 0.97 3.46 -18.79
C ASN A 93 0.75 4.23 -17.46
N TYR A 94 1.41 5.37 -17.28
CA TYR A 94 1.39 6.18 -16.04
C TYR A 94 -0.02 6.49 -15.55
N ASP A 95 -0.88 7.07 -16.40
CA ASP A 95 -2.24 7.46 -16.00
C ASP A 95 -3.08 6.26 -15.56
N THR A 96 -2.84 5.08 -16.15
CA THR A 96 -3.53 3.85 -15.79
C THR A 96 -3.10 3.37 -14.42
N LEU A 97 -1.81 3.43 -14.08
CA LEU A 97 -1.29 3.10 -12.76
C LEU A 97 -1.80 4.07 -11.69
N VAL A 98 -1.78 5.38 -11.98
CA VAL A 98 -2.33 6.41 -11.07
C VAL A 98 -3.81 6.16 -10.81
N ARG A 99 -4.62 5.93 -11.86
CA ARG A 99 -6.04 5.61 -11.72
C ARG A 99 -6.27 4.33 -10.90
N ARG A 100 -5.40 3.33 -11.04
CA ARG A 100 -5.47 2.09 -10.26
C ARG A 100 -5.23 2.37 -8.78
N ILE A 101 -4.16 3.08 -8.43
CA ILE A 101 -3.87 3.49 -7.04
C ILE A 101 -5.04 4.29 -6.46
N GLN A 102 -5.56 5.28 -7.20
CA GLN A 102 -6.66 6.13 -6.73
C GLN A 102 -7.93 5.33 -6.45
N LYS A 103 -8.31 4.40 -7.34
CA LYS A 103 -9.48 3.53 -7.14
C LYS A 103 -9.30 2.61 -5.93
N SER A 104 -8.11 2.06 -5.77
CA SER A 104 -7.77 1.19 -4.64
C SER A 104 -7.75 1.96 -3.32
N PHE A 105 -7.24 3.19 -3.31
CA PHE A 105 -7.35 4.08 -2.16
C PHE A 105 -8.81 4.38 -1.78
N ASP A 106 -9.67 4.63 -2.77
CA ASP A 106 -11.10 4.89 -2.54
C ASP A 106 -11.80 3.71 -1.86
N ARG A 107 -11.42 2.48 -2.22
CA ARG A 107 -11.90 1.25 -1.60
C ARG A 107 -11.34 1.04 -0.20
N VAL A 108 -10.04 1.23 0.00
CA VAL A 108 -9.40 1.12 1.32
C VAL A 108 -9.95 2.15 2.29
N ALA A 109 -10.28 3.35 1.83
CA ALA A 109 -10.82 4.44 2.66
C ALA A 109 -12.33 4.32 2.91
N TRP A 110 -13.04 3.44 2.21
CA TRP A 110 -14.49 3.27 2.37
C TRP A 110 -14.83 2.87 3.81
N GLU A 111 -15.72 3.63 4.45
CA GLU A 111 -16.12 3.43 5.85
C GLU A 111 -14.96 3.40 6.86
N LYS A 112 -13.81 3.99 6.52
CA LYS A 112 -12.67 4.15 7.44
C LYS A 112 -12.60 5.57 7.98
N ASP A 113 -12.18 5.66 9.23
CA ASP A 113 -11.98 6.91 9.96
C ASP A 113 -10.55 7.45 9.78
N PHE A 114 -9.60 6.58 9.41
CA PHE A 114 -8.22 6.94 9.10
C PHE A 114 -7.59 5.94 8.11
N VAL A 115 -6.61 6.37 7.30
CA VAL A 115 -5.82 5.48 6.44
C VAL A 115 -4.32 5.65 6.65
N LEU A 116 -3.63 4.55 6.92
CA LEU A 116 -2.17 4.47 6.91
C LEU A 116 -1.68 4.10 5.50
N CYS A 117 -0.84 4.94 4.90
CA CYS A 117 -0.26 4.69 3.58
C CYS A 117 1.23 4.38 3.74
N GLU A 118 1.68 3.19 3.36
CA GLU A 118 3.09 2.81 3.41
C GLU A 118 3.75 2.91 2.04
N GLY A 119 4.87 3.63 1.95
CA GLY A 119 5.69 3.70 0.75
C GLY A 119 6.61 2.48 0.57
N SER A 120 6.94 2.17 -0.68
CA SER A 120 7.92 1.13 -1.02
C SER A 120 9.34 1.59 -0.71
N GLY A 121 10.20 0.67 -0.26
CA GLY A 121 11.66 0.86 -0.21
C GLY A 121 12.12 2.20 0.37
N HIS A 122 13.06 2.87 -0.29
CA HIS A 122 13.44 4.25 0.06
C HIS A 122 12.74 5.27 -0.82
N ALA A 123 12.75 6.55 -0.44
CA ALA A 123 12.14 7.66 -1.18
C ALA A 123 12.62 7.84 -2.64
N GLY A 124 13.65 7.07 -3.07
CA GLY A 124 14.15 7.03 -4.45
C GLY A 124 13.75 5.77 -5.23
N VAL A 125 12.99 4.85 -4.64
CA VAL A 125 12.46 3.69 -5.37
C VAL A 125 11.36 4.17 -6.30
N GLY A 126 11.57 3.98 -7.61
CA GLY A 126 10.67 4.47 -8.66
C GLY A 126 11.05 5.83 -9.26
N ALA A 127 12.19 6.42 -8.87
CA ALA A 127 12.76 7.56 -9.60
C ALA A 127 13.41 7.04 -10.90
N VAL A 128 12.67 7.10 -11.99
CA VAL A 128 13.14 6.98 -13.38
C VAL A 128 12.67 8.21 -14.15
#